data_AF-A0A958BY67-F1
#
_entry.id   AF-A0A958BY67-F1
#
_cell.length_a   1.000
_cell.length_b   1.000
_cell.length_c   1.000
_cell.angle_alpha   90.00
_cell.angle_beta   90.00
_cell.angle_gamma   90.00
#
_symmetry.space_group_name_H-M   'P 1'
#
loop_
_entity.id
_entity.type
_entity.pdbx_description
1 polymer ?
#
loop_
_entity_poly.entity_id
_entity_poly.type
_entity_poly.pdbx_seq_one_letter_code
_entity_poly.pdbx_strand_id
1 'polypeptide(L)' 'LALAETVTLRTDQTCWQDVWSFSARQRKMIPIGGLVGPVTYQADRVVWERLLPYLLWGTVTHIGKNAVKGDGIISISCHN' A
#
# COMPACT_ATOMS: atom_id res chain seq x y z
N LEU A 1 14.76 -1.62 7.71
CA LEU A 1 14.31 -3.02 7.53
C LEU A 1 15.23 -3.62 6.47
N ALA A 2 16.36 -4.22 6.87
CA ALA A 2 17.42 -4.60 5.92
C ALA A 2 16.95 -5.51 4.77
N LEU A 3 15.90 -6.33 4.98
CA LEU A 3 15.31 -7.17 3.95
C LEU A 3 14.47 -6.40 2.92
N ALA A 4 13.82 -5.30 3.32
CA ALA A 4 13.06 -4.49 2.37
C ALA A 4 13.98 -3.74 1.41
N GLU A 5 15.21 -3.43 1.84
CA GLU A 5 16.24 -2.78 1.01
C GLU A 5 16.75 -3.69 -0.11
N THR A 6 16.56 -5.02 -0.01
CA THR A 6 16.92 -5.98 -1.06
C THR A 6 15.79 -6.22 -2.07
N VAL A 7 14.63 -5.58 -1.89
CA VAL A 7 13.49 -5.71 -2.80
C VAL A 7 13.61 -4.65 -3.89
N THR A 8 13.47 -5.06 -5.15
CA THR A 8 13.52 -4.16 -6.29
C THR A 8 12.14 -3.94 -6.90
N LEU A 9 11.90 -2.74 -7.41
CA LEU A 9 10.70 -2.38 -8.14
C LEU A 9 10.85 -2.80 -9.60
N ARG A 10 9.95 -3.63 -10.10
CA ARG A 10 9.94 -4.09 -11.50
C ARG A 10 9.02 -3.25 -12.38
N THR A 11 7.82 -2.96 -11.89
CA THR A 11 6.85 -2.11 -12.60
C THR A 11 6.05 -1.28 -11.60
N ASP A 12 5.83 -0.02 -11.93
CA ASP A 12 4.93 0.88 -11.21
C ASP A 12 3.92 1.45 -12.19
N GLN A 13 2.65 1.16 -11.95
CA GLN A 13 1.51 1.70 -12.71
C GLN A 13 0.58 2.48 -11.77
N THR A 14 1.11 2.99 -10.67
CA THR A 14 0.35 3.81 -9.73
C THR A 14 0.16 5.22 -10.27
N CYS A 15 -0.99 5.80 -9.96
CA CYS A 15 -1.24 7.21 -10.13
C CYS A 15 -1.70 7.82 -8.81
N TRP A 16 -1.40 9.10 -8.60
CA TRP A 16 -1.96 9.84 -7.48
C TRP A 16 -3.45 10.08 -7.74
N GLN A 17 -4.30 9.68 -6.78
CA GLN A 17 -5.72 10.00 -6.80
C GLN A 17 -6.08 10.83 -5.59
N ASP A 18 -6.73 11.97 -5.84
CA ASP A 18 -7.32 12.79 -4.80
C ASP A 18 -8.80 12.42 -4.63
N VAL A 19 -9.20 12.24 -3.38
CA VAL A 19 -10.59 12.07 -2.96
C VAL A 19 -10.92 13.05 -1.85
N TRP A 20 -12.18 13.45 -1.76
CA TRP A 20 -12.62 14.41 -0.76
C TRP A 20 -13.14 13.68 0.48
N SER A 21 -12.57 13.99 1.65
CA SER A 21 -13.00 13.44 2.94
C SER A 21 -13.49 14.55 3.86
N PHE A 22 -14.57 14.31 4.59
CA PHE A 22 -15.03 15.25 5.60
C PHE A 22 -14.12 15.21 6.84
N SER A 23 -13.68 16.39 7.28
CA SER A 23 -12.90 16.55 8.51
C SER A 23 -13.81 17.08 9.62
N ALA A 24 -14.16 16.23 10.59
CA ALA A 24 -14.95 16.65 11.75
C ALA A 24 -14.27 17.76 12.55
N ARG A 25 -12.94 17.68 12.71
CA ARG A 25 -12.13 18.70 13.42
C ARG A 25 -12.17 20.07 12.75
N GLN A 26 -12.13 20.11 11.42
CA GLN A 26 -12.10 21.36 10.65
C GLN A 26 -13.49 21.75 10.09
N ARG A 27 -14.50 20.90 10.28
CA ARG A 27 -15.87 21.04 9.77
C ARG A 27 -15.96 21.39 8.28
N LYS A 28 -15.07 20.79 7.47
CA LYS A 28 -15.03 21.00 6.01
C LYS A 28 -14.55 19.76 5.28
N MET A 29 -14.86 19.69 3.99
CA MET A 29 -14.23 18.74 3.09
C MET A 29 -12.76 19.12 2.90
N ILE A 30 -11.88 18.12 3.02
CA ILE A 30 -10.46 18.25 2.76
C ILE A 30 -10.05 17.23 1.70
N PRO A 31 -9.11 17.57 0.80
CA PRO A 31 -8.53 16.57 -0.07
C PRO A 31 -7.71 15.61 0.79
N ILE A 32 -7.92 14.32 0.56
CA ILE A 32 -6.99 13.26 0.94
C ILE A 32 -6.57 12.57 -0.36
N GLY A 33 -5.37 12.02 -0.40
CA GLY A 33 -4.89 11.38 -1.61
C GLY A 33 -3.88 10.30 -1.31
N GLY A 34 -3.69 9.44 -2.30
CA GLY A 34 -2.77 8.33 -2.23
C GLY A 34 -2.48 7.75 -3.61
N LEU A 35 -1.50 6.85 -3.64
CA LEU A 35 -1.17 6.09 -4.84
C LEU A 35 -2.18 4.96 -5.03
N VAL A 36 -2.72 4.87 -6.24
CA VAL A 36 -3.65 3.81 -6.65
C VAL A 36 -3.15 3.18 -7.94
N GLY A 37 -3.05 1.86 -7.96
CA GLY A 37 -2.64 1.10 -9.12
C GLY A 37 -1.76 -0.08 -8.74
N PRO A 38 -1.48 -0.98 -9.69
CA PRO A 38 -0.65 -2.14 -9.42
C PRO A 38 0.83 -1.76 -9.40
N VAL A 39 1.58 -2.48 -8.55
CA VAL A 39 3.03 -2.41 -8.46
C VAL A 39 3.58 -3.82 -8.38
N THR A 40 4.65 -4.10 -9.12
CA THR A 40 5.31 -5.41 -9.10
C THR A 40 6.69 -5.26 -8.51
N TYR A 41 6.96 -6.05 -7.47
CA TYR A 41 8.26 -6.12 -6.82
C TYR A 41 8.93 -7.47 -7.07
N GLN A 42 10.26 -7.48 -7.02
CA GLN A 42 11.06 -8.68 -7.19
C GLN A 42 12.12 -8.78 -6.07
N ALA A 43 12.29 -10.00 -5.57
CA ALA A 43 13.31 -10.38 -4.59
C ALA A 43 13.44 -11.90 -4.58
N ASP A 44 14.47 -12.42 -3.91
CA ASP A 44 14.62 -13.85 -3.71
C ASP A 44 13.49 -14.42 -2.86
N ARG A 45 13.15 -15.70 -3.08
CA ARG A 45 12.07 -16.40 -2.36
C ARG A 45 12.19 -16.27 -0.84
N VAL A 46 13.40 -16.40 -0.29
CA VAL A 46 13.66 -16.29 1.16
C VAL A 46 13.30 -14.92 1.72
N VAL A 47 13.42 -13.86 0.90
CA VAL A 47 13.02 -12.50 1.30
C VAL A 47 11.50 -12.43 1.37
N TRP A 48 10.79 -12.98 0.37
CA TRP A 48 9.34 -13.04 0.38
C TRP A 48 8.79 -13.87 1.53
N GLU A 49 9.36 -15.03 1.84
CA GLU A 49 8.93 -15.84 2.99
C GLU A 49 8.97 -15.06 4.32
N ARG A 50 9.90 -14.10 4.45
CA ARG A 50 10.02 -13.24 5.65
C ARG A 50 9.12 -12.01 5.61
N LEU A 51 8.87 -11.44 4.44
CA LEU A 51 8.06 -10.22 4.29
C LEU A 51 6.56 -10.49 4.10
N LEU A 52 6.20 -11.63 3.51
CA LEU A 52 4.84 -11.99 3.16
C LEU A 52 3.86 -11.95 4.36
N PRO A 53 4.22 -12.40 5.58
CA PRO A 53 3.32 -12.28 6.72
C PRO A 53 2.88 -10.84 6.99
N TYR A 54 3.77 -9.86 6.85
CA TYR A 54 3.44 -8.44 7.05
C TYR A 54 2.55 -7.91 5.93
N LEU A 55 2.82 -8.31 4.69
CA LEU A 55 2.00 -7.90 3.54
C LEU A 55 0.59 -8.49 3.64
N LEU A 56 0.45 -9.75 4.06
CA LEU A 56 -0.83 -10.41 4.31
C LEU A 56 -1.62 -9.72 5.43
N TRP A 57 -0.98 -9.28 6.50
CA TRP A 57 -1.67 -8.45 7.50
C TRP A 57 -2.20 -7.16 6.87
N GLY A 58 -1.42 -6.52 5.99
CA GLY A 58 -1.83 -5.32 5.26
C GLY A 58 -3.07 -5.50 4.38
N THR A 59 -3.38 -6.70 3.88
CA THR A 59 -4.61 -6.94 3.11
C THR A 59 -5.86 -6.94 3.98
N VAL A 60 -5.72 -7.18 5.29
CA VAL A 60 -6.83 -7.22 6.26
C VAL A 60 -6.95 -5.90 7.01
N THR A 61 -5.83 -5.31 7.42
CA THR A 61 -5.83 -4.11 8.27
C THR A 61 -5.73 -2.82 7.49
N HIS A 62 -5.51 -2.91 6.17
CA HIS A 62 -5.01 -1.83 5.33
C HIS A 62 -3.62 -1.35 5.79
N ILE A 63 -3.01 -0.45 5.04
CA ILE A 63 -1.67 0.08 5.32
C ILE A 63 -1.59 1.61 5.24
N GLY A 64 -0.59 2.20 5.90
CA GLY A 64 -0.28 3.62 5.78
C GLY A 64 -1.24 4.55 6.53
N LYS A 65 -1.22 5.82 6.13
CA LYS A 65 -2.04 6.88 6.76
C LYS A 65 -3.50 6.71 6.37
N ASN A 66 -4.41 7.09 7.28
CA ASN A 66 -5.86 7.06 7.06
C ASN A 66 -6.46 5.66 6.80
N ALA A 67 -5.79 4.57 7.17
CA ALA A 67 -6.33 3.21 7.07
C ALA A 67 -7.76 3.10 7.64
N VAL A 68 -8.00 3.73 8.79
CA VAL A 68 -9.33 3.79 9.46
C VAL A 68 -10.40 4.57 8.69
N LYS A 69 -10.02 5.32 7.66
CA LYS A 69 -10.93 6.04 6.75
C LYS A 69 -11.15 5.30 5.43
N GLY A 70 -10.58 4.11 5.25
CA GLY A 70 -10.69 3.31 4.03
C GLY A 70 -9.51 3.43 3.06
N ASP A 71 -8.48 4.21 3.38
CA ASP A 71 -7.26 4.28 2.55
C ASP A 71 -6.40 3.03 2.75
N GLY A 72 -5.47 2.79 1.82
CA GLY A 72 -4.41 1.78 2.01
C GLY A 72 -4.86 0.33 1.82
N ILE A 73 -5.97 0.10 1.12
CA ILE A 73 -6.42 -1.24 0.75
C ILE A 73 -5.44 -1.83 -0.27
N ILE A 74 -4.92 -3.01 0.02
CA ILE A 74 -4.05 -3.74 -0.90
C ILE A 74 -4.54 -5.17 -1.10
N SER A 75 -4.24 -5.71 -2.28
CA SER A 75 -4.35 -7.14 -2.58
C SER A 75 -3.01 -7.60 -3.16
N ILE A 76 -2.72 -8.89 -3.01
CA ILE A 76 -1.42 -9.45 -3.39
C ILE A 76 -1.67 -10.68 -4.24
N SER A 77 -0.91 -10.80 -5.31
CA SER A 77 -0.89 -11.97 -6.19
C SER A 77 0.54 -12.23 -6.65
N CYS A 78 0.89 -13.50 -6.86
CA CYS A 78 2.14 -13.84 -7.54
C CYS A 78 1.97 -13.70 -9.06
N HIS A 79 2.98 -13.13 -9.71
CA HIS A 79 3.10 -13.12 -11.16
C HIS A 79 4.19 -14.11 -11.56
N ASN A 80 3.89 -15.00 -12.52
CA ASN A 80 4.88 -15.91 -13.10
C ASN A 80 5.79 -15.17 -14.09
#